data_AF-A0AAD4F9K4-F1
#
_entry.id   AF-A0AAD4F9K4-F1
#
_cell.length_a   1.000
_cell.length_b   1.000
_cell.length_c   1.000
_cell.angle_alpha   90.00
_cell.angle_beta   90.00
_cell.angle_gamma   90.00
#
_symmetry.space_group_name_H-M   'P 1'
#
loop_
_entity.id
_entity.type
_entity.pdbx_description
1 polymer ?
#
loop_
_entity_poly.entity_id
_entity_poly.type
_entity_poly.pdbx_seq_one_letter_code
_entity_poly.pdbx_strand_id
1 'polypeptide(L)'
;MNTNQPTKPANLDVILKKFAKEASDSDSSQSVLSGEDWLKLKSIVRREVKDQSSKDVKKLQRSLCHISAQNSILREEVRGLRQSLAIKERRPKQSFTLQLDEDEVYHGGAKLWSLRSVQRARDRRASQQQQAELEKLQKAEQAEIKKAARDCELQLKKAARVEREKGWEETRKRKAAEKAERDHRRSLRDAAKAIKLPQSGKRKALKPHKPATKRQKRGGVALAVVGAARRAPAAPPRSRRQRPITPSKKLSE
;
A
#
# COMPACT_ATOMS: atom_id res chain seq x y z
N MET A 1 8.57 -22.64 29.67
CA MET A 1 7.46 -23.20 28.86
C MET A 1 6.70 -22.06 28.22
N ASN A 2 6.91 -21.81 26.92
CA ASN A 2 5.98 -21.15 25.99
C ASN A 2 6.70 -20.89 24.66
N THR A 3 6.42 -21.72 23.65
CA THR A 3 6.94 -21.59 22.28
C THR A 3 5.77 -21.45 21.31
N ASN A 4 5.23 -20.25 21.16
CA ASN A 4 4.30 -19.93 20.09
C ASN A 4 5.10 -19.33 18.92
N GLN A 5 5.57 -20.18 18.02
CA GLN A 5 6.01 -19.73 16.69
C GLN A 5 4.82 -19.78 15.72
N PRO A 6 4.59 -18.72 14.92
CA PRO A 6 3.64 -18.80 13.82
C PRO A 6 4.28 -19.62 12.68
N THR A 7 3.81 -20.85 12.52
CA THR A 7 4.12 -21.69 11.36
C THR A 7 3.55 -21.03 10.11
N LYS A 8 4.40 -20.35 9.34
CA LYS A 8 4.05 -19.92 7.98
C LYS A 8 3.81 -21.18 7.15
N PRO A 9 2.64 -21.37 6.52
CA PRO A 9 2.45 -22.53 5.66
C PRO A 9 3.40 -22.43 4.47
N ALA A 10 4.02 -23.56 4.16
CA ALA A 10 4.97 -23.72 3.08
C ALA A 10 4.36 -23.25 1.75
N ASN A 11 5.12 -22.41 1.03
CA ASN A 11 5.00 -22.04 -0.38
C ASN A 11 3.65 -22.33 -1.06
N LEU A 12 2.82 -21.28 -1.19
CA LEU A 12 1.54 -21.32 -1.90
C LEU A 12 1.68 -21.80 -3.35
N ASP A 13 2.79 -21.50 -4.01
CA ASP A 13 3.08 -21.95 -5.38
C ASP A 13 3.22 -23.47 -5.49
N VAL A 14 3.69 -24.13 -4.43
CA VAL A 14 3.79 -25.61 -4.40
C VAL A 14 2.39 -26.20 -4.25
N ILE A 15 1.53 -25.56 -3.46
CA ILE A 15 0.13 -25.97 -3.30
C ILE A 15 -0.62 -25.80 -4.62
N LEU A 16 -0.50 -24.64 -5.28
CA LEU A 16 -1.12 -24.38 -6.58
C LEU A 16 -0.59 -25.30 -7.68
N LYS A 17 0.71 -25.63 -7.68
CA LYS A 17 1.29 -26.61 -8.62
C LYS A 17 0.79 -28.03 -8.40
N LYS A 18 0.46 -28.43 -7.17
CA LYS A 18 -0.12 -29.76 -6.90
C LYS A 18 -1.50 -29.88 -7.56
N PHE A 19 -2.36 -28.86 -7.41
CA PHE A 19 -3.67 -28.84 -8.04
C PHE A 19 -3.62 -28.67 -9.56
N ALA A 20 -2.61 -27.99 -10.10
CA ALA A 20 -2.42 -27.86 -11.55
C ALA A 20 -2.02 -29.19 -12.21
N LYS A 21 -1.39 -30.11 -11.46
CA LYS A 21 -0.93 -31.41 -11.99
C LYS A 21 -2.05 -32.44 -12.06
N GLU A 22 -3.03 -32.36 -11.15
CA GLU A 22 -4.24 -33.21 -11.15
C GLU A 22 -5.20 -32.91 -12.31
N ALA A 23 -5.05 -31.77 -13.00
CA ALA A 23 -5.86 -31.45 -14.18
C ALA A 23 -5.30 -32.03 -15.49
N SER A 24 -4.15 -32.71 -15.46
CA SER A 24 -3.41 -33.11 -16.67
C SER A 24 -2.86 -34.53 -16.62
N ASP A 25 -3.58 -35.47 -16.00
CA ASP A 25 -3.36 -36.90 -16.24
C ASP A 25 -4.55 -37.44 -17.04
N SER A 26 -4.31 -37.48 -18.35
CA SER A 26 -5.12 -38.17 -19.34
C SER A 26 -4.87 -39.66 -19.20
N ASP A 27 -5.72 -40.35 -18.43
CA ASP A 27 -5.95 -41.77 -18.65
C ASP A 27 -7.40 -42.16 -18.35
N SER A 28 -7.92 -43.05 -19.18
CA SER A 28 -9.24 -43.67 -19.16
C SER A 28 -10.41 -42.89 -19.78
N SER A 29 -10.92 -43.48 -20.87
CA SER A 29 -12.16 -43.24 -21.60
C SER A 29 -13.45 -43.36 -20.76
N GLN A 30 -13.41 -43.01 -19.48
CA GLN A 30 -14.59 -42.90 -18.63
C GLN A 30 -15.15 -41.48 -18.81
N SER A 31 -15.89 -41.27 -19.91
CA SER A 31 -16.59 -40.01 -20.15
C SER A 31 -17.39 -39.65 -18.89
N VAL A 32 -16.99 -38.60 -18.18
CA VAL A 32 -17.83 -37.96 -17.17
C VAL A 32 -19.08 -37.56 -17.94
N LEU A 33 -20.13 -38.38 -17.80
CA LEU A 33 -21.38 -38.16 -18.50
C LEU A 33 -21.83 -36.76 -18.12
N SER A 34 -21.77 -35.84 -19.07
CA SER A 34 -22.35 -34.52 -18.89
C SER A 34 -23.77 -34.74 -18.39
N GLY A 35 -24.17 -34.07 -17.30
CA GLY A 35 -25.48 -34.24 -16.69
C GLY A 35 -26.67 -33.99 -17.65
N GLU A 36 -26.39 -33.40 -18.82
CA GLU A 36 -27.27 -33.27 -19.98
C GLU A 36 -27.69 -34.60 -20.61
N ASP A 37 -26.86 -35.63 -20.54
CA ASP A 37 -27.05 -36.87 -21.27
C ASP A 37 -27.83 -37.91 -20.46
N TRP A 38 -29.00 -37.53 -19.95
CA TRP A 38 -29.87 -38.47 -19.21
C TRP A 38 -30.21 -39.71 -20.05
N LEU A 39 -30.22 -39.59 -21.38
CA LEU A 39 -30.35 -40.72 -22.31
C LEU A 39 -29.17 -41.70 -22.20
N LYS A 40 -27.94 -41.20 -22.05
CA LYS A 40 -26.75 -42.03 -21.82
C LYS A 40 -26.82 -42.69 -20.44
N LEU A 41 -27.18 -41.93 -19.40
CA LEU A 41 -27.41 -42.48 -18.05
C LEU A 41 -28.50 -43.55 -18.05
N LYS A 42 -29.60 -43.33 -18.77
CA LYS A 42 -30.68 -44.32 -18.94
C LYS A 42 -30.23 -45.55 -19.71
N SER A 43 -29.36 -45.39 -20.72
CA SER A 43 -28.80 -46.52 -21.46
C SER A 43 -27.89 -47.39 -20.58
N ILE A 44 -27.14 -46.76 -19.67
CA ILE A 44 -26.28 -47.46 -18.70
C ILE A 44 -27.14 -48.18 -17.67
N VAL A 45 -28.16 -47.53 -17.11
CA VAL A 45 -29.11 -48.17 -16.20
C VAL A 45 -29.77 -49.39 -16.86
N ARG A 46 -30.15 -49.29 -18.12
CA ARG A 46 -30.74 -50.42 -18.88
C ARG A 46 -29.75 -51.56 -19.14
N ARG A 47 -28.45 -51.25 -19.26
CA ARG A 47 -27.40 -52.25 -19.50
C ARG A 47 -27.03 -52.99 -18.22
N GLU A 48 -26.94 -52.26 -17.11
CA GLU A 48 -26.44 -52.80 -15.84
C GLU A 48 -27.53 -53.54 -15.05
N VAL A 49 -28.78 -53.08 -15.16
CA VAL A 49 -29.89 -53.66 -14.41
C VAL A 49 -30.51 -54.81 -15.20
N LYS A 50 -30.42 -56.03 -14.65
CA LYS A 50 -31.08 -57.23 -15.21
C LYS A 50 -32.61 -57.12 -15.18
N ASP A 51 -33.19 -56.69 -14.06
CA ASP A 51 -34.64 -56.58 -13.87
C ASP A 51 -35.18 -55.18 -14.12
N GLN A 52 -35.35 -54.86 -15.40
CA GLN A 52 -35.84 -53.55 -15.84
C GLN A 52 -37.29 -53.26 -15.41
N SER A 53 -38.09 -54.29 -15.13
CA SER A 53 -39.48 -54.19 -14.72
C SER A 53 -39.67 -53.90 -13.23
N SER A 54 -38.59 -54.01 -12.43
CA SER A 54 -38.63 -53.82 -10.99
C SER A 54 -39.13 -52.42 -10.63
N LYS A 55 -39.85 -52.32 -9.51
CA LYS A 55 -40.47 -51.07 -9.07
C LYS A 55 -39.42 -49.99 -8.79
N ASP A 56 -38.27 -50.39 -8.23
CA ASP A 56 -37.22 -49.46 -7.83
C ASP A 56 -36.47 -48.89 -9.03
N VAL A 57 -36.25 -49.68 -10.08
CA VAL A 57 -35.61 -49.20 -11.30
C VAL A 57 -36.52 -48.24 -12.05
N LYS A 58 -37.84 -48.49 -12.06
CA LYS A 58 -38.82 -47.52 -12.62
C LYS A 58 -38.82 -46.21 -11.84
N LYS A 59 -38.73 -46.25 -10.50
CA LYS A 59 -38.59 -45.04 -9.68
C LYS A 59 -37.30 -44.28 -10.01
N LEU A 60 -36.17 -45.00 -10.12
CA LEU A 60 -34.87 -44.43 -10.48
C LEU A 60 -34.87 -43.79 -11.87
N GLN A 61 -35.52 -44.42 -12.86
CA GLN A 61 -35.66 -43.83 -14.20
C GLN A 61 -36.50 -42.55 -14.17
N ARG A 62 -37.60 -42.53 -13.39
CA ARG A 62 -38.45 -41.34 -13.24
C ARG A 62 -37.71 -40.20 -12.54
N SER A 63 -36.98 -40.49 -11.46
CA SER A 63 -36.20 -39.46 -10.75
C SER A 63 -35.09 -38.91 -11.63
N LEU A 64 -34.40 -39.76 -12.40
CA LEU A 64 -33.38 -39.31 -13.35
C LEU A 64 -33.95 -38.37 -14.42
N CYS A 65 -35.10 -38.72 -15.01
CA CYS A 65 -35.77 -37.86 -15.99
C CYS A 65 -36.18 -36.52 -15.35
N HIS A 66 -36.71 -36.55 -14.13
CA HIS A 66 -37.13 -35.35 -13.40
C HIS A 66 -35.95 -34.41 -13.11
N ILE A 67 -34.84 -34.94 -12.59
CA ILE A 67 -33.63 -34.17 -12.29
C ILE A 67 -33.04 -33.57 -13.57
N SER A 68 -33.02 -34.33 -14.67
CA SER A 68 -32.53 -33.83 -15.96
C SER A 68 -33.39 -32.66 -16.47
N ALA A 69 -34.72 -32.79 -16.40
CA ALA A 69 -35.64 -31.72 -16.78
C ALA A 69 -35.43 -30.47 -15.89
N GLN A 70 -35.30 -30.64 -14.58
CA GLN A 70 -35.02 -29.54 -13.65
C GLN A 70 -33.69 -28.85 -13.94
N ASN A 71 -32.61 -29.62 -14.18
CA ASN A 71 -31.30 -29.06 -14.50
C ASN A 71 -31.32 -28.29 -15.83
N SER A 72 -32.06 -28.77 -16.82
CA SER A 72 -32.25 -28.05 -18.09
C SER A 72 -32.92 -26.70 -17.86
N ILE A 73 -34.04 -26.67 -17.12
CA ILE A 73 -34.77 -25.44 -16.78
C ILE A 73 -33.86 -24.46 -16.02
N LEU A 74 -33.16 -24.92 -14.97
CA LEU A 74 -32.27 -24.08 -14.17
C LEU A 74 -31.14 -23.47 -15.01
N ARG A 75 -30.59 -24.23 -15.96
CA ARG A 75 -29.53 -23.72 -16.84
C ARG A 75 -30.05 -22.65 -17.79
N GLU A 76 -31.25 -22.85 -18.32
CA GLU A 76 -31.94 -21.89 -19.17
C GLU A 76 -32.26 -20.60 -18.41
N GLU A 77 -32.73 -20.71 -17.17
CA GLU A 77 -32.94 -19.57 -16.28
C GLU A 77 -31.64 -18.83 -15.99
N VAL A 78 -30.57 -19.53 -15.61
CA VAL A 78 -29.25 -18.93 -15.37
C VAL A 78 -28.74 -18.24 -16.64
N ARG A 79 -28.94 -18.84 -17.82
CA ARG A 79 -28.58 -18.24 -19.11
C ARG A 79 -29.39 -16.96 -19.36
N GLY A 80 -30.70 -16.99 -19.17
CA GLY A 80 -31.59 -15.84 -19.32
C GLY A 80 -31.27 -14.71 -18.33
N LEU A 81 -30.96 -15.05 -17.07
CA LEU A 81 -30.53 -14.09 -16.05
C LEU A 81 -29.20 -13.43 -16.42
N ARG A 82 -28.22 -14.22 -16.89
CA ARG A 82 -26.94 -13.68 -17.39
C ARG A 82 -27.12 -12.75 -18.58
N GLN A 83 -27.99 -13.10 -19.53
CA GLN A 83 -28.31 -12.23 -20.67
C GLN A 83 -28.99 -10.94 -20.22
N SER A 84 -29.99 -11.03 -19.33
CA SER A 84 -30.68 -9.86 -18.77
C SER A 84 -29.72 -8.94 -18.03
N LEU A 85 -28.80 -9.52 -17.25
CA LEU A 85 -27.75 -8.79 -16.55
C LEU A 85 -26.81 -8.09 -17.54
N ALA A 86 -26.34 -8.79 -18.58
CA ALA A 86 -25.51 -8.20 -19.62
C ALA A 86 -26.20 -7.05 -20.37
N ILE A 87 -27.51 -7.17 -20.64
CA ILE A 87 -28.31 -6.10 -21.25
C ILE A 87 -28.40 -4.90 -20.30
N LYS A 88 -28.61 -5.14 -19.00
CA LYS A 88 -28.67 -4.09 -17.98
C LYS A 88 -27.32 -3.39 -17.81
N GLU A 89 -26.21 -4.11 -17.82
CA GLU A 89 -24.86 -3.54 -17.77
C GLU A 89 -24.57 -2.67 -19.00
N ARG A 90 -24.96 -3.13 -20.19
CA ARG A 90 -24.82 -2.36 -21.44
C ARG A 90 -25.69 -1.10 -21.47
N ARG A 91 -26.81 -1.07 -20.74
CA ARG A 91 -27.76 0.05 -20.71
C ARG A 91 -27.72 0.74 -19.35
N PRO A 92 -26.78 1.67 -19.11
CA PRO A 92 -26.78 2.45 -17.88
C PRO A 92 -28.11 3.21 -17.76
N LYS A 93 -28.75 3.13 -16.58
CA LYS A 93 -30.04 3.80 -16.28
C LYS A 93 -29.97 5.33 -16.31
N GLN A 94 -28.79 5.89 -16.54
CA GLN A 94 -28.59 7.33 -16.56
C GLN A 94 -29.11 7.87 -17.90
N SER A 95 -30.36 8.32 -17.89
CA SER A 95 -30.84 9.25 -18.91
C SER A 95 -30.05 10.54 -18.75
N PHE A 96 -29.36 10.94 -19.82
CA PHE A 96 -28.68 12.23 -19.88
C PHE A 96 -29.37 13.05 -20.96
N THR A 97 -29.49 14.35 -20.73
CA THR A 97 -29.93 15.30 -21.75
C THR A 97 -28.78 15.48 -22.74
N LEU A 98 -29.04 15.21 -24.01
CA LEU A 98 -28.08 15.46 -25.07
C LEU A 98 -27.99 16.97 -25.26
N GLN A 99 -26.84 17.56 -24.94
CA GLN A 99 -26.59 18.99 -25.14
C GLN A 99 -26.46 19.25 -26.65
N LEU A 100 -27.57 19.67 -27.24
CA LEU A 100 -27.65 20.15 -28.61
C LEU A 100 -27.19 21.60 -28.65
N ASP A 101 -26.56 22.03 -29.75
CA ASP A 101 -26.18 23.43 -29.89
C ASP A 101 -27.44 24.28 -30.01
N GLU A 102 -27.52 25.34 -29.22
CA GLU A 102 -28.55 26.34 -29.41
C GLU A 102 -28.16 27.22 -30.60
N ASP A 103 -28.76 26.96 -31.77
CA ASP A 103 -28.72 27.97 -32.84
C ASP A 103 -29.39 29.27 -32.31
N GLU A 104 -28.66 30.40 -32.36
CA GLU A 104 -29.01 31.68 -31.74
C GLU A 104 -30.29 32.35 -32.29
N VAL A 105 -30.87 31.86 -33.39
CA VAL A 105 -31.80 32.65 -34.24
C VAL A 105 -33.29 32.26 -34.07
N TYR A 106 -33.69 31.43 -33.10
CA TYR A 106 -35.08 30.98 -32.99
C TYR A 106 -35.80 31.44 -31.71
N HIS A 107 -36.78 32.34 -31.88
CA HIS A 107 -37.62 32.91 -30.81
C HIS A 107 -39.03 32.27 -30.70
N GLY A 108 -39.28 31.15 -31.38
CA GLY A 108 -40.57 30.44 -31.32
C GLY A 108 -40.57 29.31 -30.27
N GLY A 109 -41.72 29.04 -29.63
CA GLY A 109 -41.81 28.14 -28.46
C GLY A 109 -41.49 26.65 -28.67
N ALA A 110 -41.35 26.15 -29.91
CA ALA A 110 -41.01 24.75 -30.19
C ALA A 110 -39.85 24.64 -31.19
N LYS A 111 -38.73 24.04 -30.75
CA LYS A 111 -37.51 23.84 -31.56
C LYS A 111 -37.46 22.41 -32.10
N LEU A 112 -37.52 22.27 -33.42
CA LEU A 112 -37.35 20.99 -34.10
C LEU A 112 -35.86 20.72 -34.33
N TRP A 113 -35.39 19.54 -33.92
CA TRP A 113 -34.00 19.15 -34.09
C TRP A 113 -33.82 18.28 -35.32
N SER A 114 -32.85 18.65 -36.15
CA SER A 114 -32.44 17.82 -37.28
C SER A 114 -31.69 16.56 -36.80
N LEU A 115 -31.79 15.46 -37.55
CA LEU A 115 -31.00 14.25 -37.27
C LEU A 115 -29.48 14.55 -37.24
N ARG A 116 -29.05 15.50 -38.07
CA ARG A 116 -27.65 15.93 -38.16
C ARG A 116 -27.18 16.68 -36.91
N SER A 117 -28.01 17.55 -36.30
CA SER A 117 -27.65 18.24 -35.05
C SER A 117 -27.56 17.26 -33.87
N VAL A 118 -28.45 16.26 -33.83
CA VAL A 118 -28.39 15.16 -32.86
C VAL A 118 -27.11 14.35 -33.01
N GLN A 119 -26.71 14.02 -34.23
CA GLN A 119 -25.48 13.28 -34.47
C GLN A 119 -24.24 14.07 -34.02
N ARG A 120 -24.13 15.36 -34.36
CA ARG A 120 -23.02 16.21 -33.90
C ARG A 120 -22.91 16.27 -32.38
N ALA A 121 -24.02 16.35 -31.66
CA ALA A 121 -24.00 16.36 -30.20
C ALA A 121 -23.51 15.00 -29.63
N ARG A 122 -23.85 13.88 -30.27
CA ARG A 122 -23.33 12.56 -29.91
C ARG A 122 -21.83 12.46 -30.16
N ASP A 123 -21.36 12.89 -31.33
CA ASP A 123 -19.96 12.83 -31.72
C ASP A 123 -19.08 13.69 -30.80
N ARG A 124 -19.55 14.89 -30.44
CA ARG A 124 -18.88 15.76 -29.47
C ARG A 124 -18.75 15.09 -28.12
N ARG A 125 -19.81 14.46 -27.63
CA ARG A 125 -19.76 13.73 -26.35
C ARG A 125 -18.79 12.57 -26.39
N ALA A 126 -18.78 11.79 -27.46
CA ALA A 126 -17.82 10.71 -27.65
C ALA A 126 -16.38 11.24 -27.61
N SER A 127 -16.14 12.38 -28.29
CA SER A 127 -14.83 13.06 -28.28
C SER A 127 -14.43 13.53 -26.87
N GLN A 128 -15.35 14.14 -26.12
CA GLN A 128 -15.11 14.55 -24.72
C GLN A 128 -14.80 13.37 -23.80
N GLN A 129 -15.48 12.23 -23.99
CA GLN A 129 -15.20 11.01 -23.23
C GLN A 129 -13.80 10.48 -23.52
N GLN A 130 -13.41 10.42 -24.80
CA GLN A 130 -12.06 10.02 -25.19
C GLN A 130 -11.00 10.96 -24.62
N GLN A 131 -11.22 12.28 -24.68
CA GLN A 131 -10.31 13.25 -24.08
C GLN A 131 -10.19 13.06 -22.56
N ALA A 132 -11.32 12.87 -21.86
CA ALA A 132 -11.31 12.62 -20.42
C ALA A 132 -10.59 11.32 -20.04
N GLU A 133 -10.68 10.28 -20.87
CA GLU A 133 -9.92 9.04 -20.69
C GLU A 133 -8.42 9.25 -20.90
N LEU A 134 -8.03 9.94 -21.98
CA LEU A 134 -6.63 10.30 -22.22
C LEU A 134 -6.05 11.15 -21.10
N GLU A 135 -6.80 12.14 -20.60
CA GLU A 135 -6.37 12.94 -19.45
C GLU A 135 -6.19 12.10 -18.17
N LYS A 136 -7.06 11.11 -17.93
CA LYS A 136 -6.92 10.19 -16.80
C LYS A 136 -5.65 9.35 -16.93
N LEU A 137 -5.37 8.84 -18.13
CA LEU A 137 -4.15 8.09 -18.42
C LEU A 137 -2.91 8.95 -18.19
N GLN A 138 -2.88 10.17 -18.76
CA GLN A 138 -1.78 11.10 -18.55
C GLN A 138 -1.56 11.45 -17.07
N LYS A 139 -2.64 11.66 -16.31
CA LYS A 139 -2.55 11.91 -14.86
C LYS A 139 -1.99 10.70 -14.11
N ALA A 140 -2.34 9.48 -14.53
CA ALA A 140 -1.79 8.26 -13.95
C ALA A 140 -0.28 8.13 -14.24
N GLU A 141 0.14 8.32 -15.50
CA GLU A 141 1.55 8.32 -15.89
C GLU A 141 2.36 9.36 -15.13
N GLN A 142 1.84 10.59 -15.03
CA GLN A 142 2.49 11.65 -14.26
C GLN A 142 2.59 11.29 -12.76
N ALA A 143 1.61 10.60 -12.21
CA ALA A 143 1.66 10.15 -10.82
C ALA A 143 2.73 9.06 -10.63
N GLU A 144 2.92 8.17 -11.61
CA GLU A 144 3.98 7.17 -11.60
C GLU A 144 5.37 7.80 -11.71
N ILE A 145 5.58 8.74 -12.63
CA ILE A 145 6.83 9.49 -12.76
C ILE A 145 7.17 10.21 -11.44
N LYS A 146 6.16 10.85 -10.81
CA LYS A 146 6.35 11.53 -9.52
C LYS A 146 6.69 10.56 -8.39
N LYS A 147 6.13 9.34 -8.39
CA LYS A 147 6.50 8.30 -7.42
C LYS A 147 7.95 7.85 -7.63
N ALA A 148 8.33 7.53 -8.86
CA ALA A 148 9.69 7.13 -9.19
C ALA A 148 10.71 8.21 -8.80
N ALA A 149 10.44 9.49 -9.09
CA ALA A 149 11.29 10.60 -8.70
C ALA A 149 11.48 10.69 -7.16
N ARG A 150 10.40 10.49 -6.39
CA ARG A 150 10.48 10.44 -4.92
C ARG A 150 11.33 9.27 -4.43
N ASP A 151 11.17 8.10 -5.04
CA ASP A 151 11.94 6.92 -4.67
C ASP A 151 13.43 7.10 -4.98
N CYS A 152 13.79 7.68 -6.13
CA CYS A 152 15.16 8.07 -6.45
C CYS A 152 15.72 9.08 -5.44
N GLU A 153 14.95 10.11 -5.08
CA GLU A 153 15.38 11.10 -4.09
C GLU A 153 15.62 10.47 -2.71
N LEU A 154 14.76 9.52 -2.31
CA LEU A 154 14.92 8.75 -1.09
C LEU A 154 16.18 7.87 -1.12
N GLN A 155 16.50 7.25 -2.26
CA GLN A 155 17.73 6.49 -2.43
C GLN A 155 18.97 7.38 -2.32
N LEU A 156 18.98 8.55 -2.97
CA LEU A 156 20.06 9.53 -2.86
C LEU A 156 20.25 10.01 -1.42
N LYS A 157 19.16 10.30 -0.70
CA LYS A 157 19.20 10.69 0.72
C LYS A 157 19.77 9.57 1.60
N LYS A 158 19.44 8.31 1.33
CA LYS A 158 19.99 7.15 2.05
C LYS A 158 21.49 7.00 1.76
N ALA A 159 21.91 7.06 0.51
CA ALA A 159 23.32 6.99 0.13
C ALA A 159 24.13 8.11 0.81
N ALA A 160 23.63 9.35 0.78
CA ALA A 160 24.27 10.48 1.44
C ALA A 160 24.37 10.34 2.98
N ARG A 161 23.48 9.59 3.62
CA ARG A 161 23.58 9.28 5.06
C ARG A 161 24.66 8.24 5.31
N VAL A 162 24.70 7.18 4.51
CA VAL A 162 25.71 6.12 4.62
C VAL A 162 27.12 6.70 4.43
N GLU A 163 27.32 7.57 3.43
CA GLU A 163 28.63 8.22 3.22
C GLU A 163 29.03 9.13 4.39
N ARG A 164 28.05 9.83 5.02
CA ARG A 164 28.33 10.60 6.24
C ARG A 164 28.73 9.69 7.40
N GLU A 165 28.03 8.58 7.60
CA GLU A 165 28.34 7.61 8.65
C GLU A 165 29.74 7.02 8.47
N LYS A 166 30.10 6.63 7.25
CA LYS A 166 31.47 6.19 6.91
C LYS A 166 32.51 7.26 7.25
N GLY A 167 32.28 8.53 6.87
CA GLY A 167 33.17 9.63 7.24
C GLY A 167 33.30 9.85 8.75
N TRP A 168 32.21 9.69 9.51
CA TRP A 168 32.27 9.71 10.99
C TRP A 168 33.05 8.53 11.56
N GLU A 169 32.90 7.33 11.00
CA GLU A 169 33.64 6.15 11.43
C GLU A 169 35.14 6.28 11.15
N GLU A 170 35.52 6.77 9.98
CA GLU A 170 36.91 7.01 9.61
C GLU A 170 37.56 8.06 10.55
N THR A 171 36.86 9.16 10.81
CA THR A 171 37.34 10.17 11.76
C THR A 171 37.43 9.63 13.20
N ARG A 172 36.50 8.75 13.62
CA ARG A 172 36.58 8.05 14.91
C ARG A 172 37.79 7.10 14.96
N LYS A 173 38.03 6.30 13.92
CA LYS A 173 39.20 5.42 13.80
C LYS A 173 40.50 6.21 13.84
N ARG A 174 40.59 7.32 13.11
CA ARG A 174 41.75 8.23 13.14
C ARG A 174 42.00 8.79 14.54
N LYS A 175 40.97 9.29 15.21
CA LYS A 175 41.08 9.81 16.59
C LYS A 175 41.47 8.71 17.59
N ALA A 176 40.95 7.49 17.41
CA ALA A 176 41.30 6.35 18.26
C ALA A 176 42.76 5.93 18.05
N ALA A 177 43.23 5.85 16.80
CA ALA A 177 44.63 5.56 16.46
C ALA A 177 45.58 6.64 17.01
N GLU A 178 45.25 7.92 16.81
CA GLU A 178 46.04 9.03 17.36
C GLU A 178 46.09 8.98 18.89
N LYS A 179 44.98 8.64 19.55
CA LYS A 179 44.95 8.46 21.01
C LYS A 179 45.82 7.27 21.43
N ALA A 180 45.73 6.13 20.75
CA ALA A 180 46.54 4.95 21.03
C ALA A 180 48.05 5.23 20.83
N GLU A 181 48.42 5.97 19.79
CA GLU A 181 49.80 6.42 19.56
C GLU A 181 50.28 7.35 20.68
N ARG A 182 49.44 8.33 21.08
CA ARG A 182 49.75 9.24 22.19
C ARG A 182 49.92 8.48 23.50
N ASP A 183 49.08 7.49 23.78
CA ASP A 183 49.15 6.66 24.98
C ASP A 183 50.39 5.76 24.95
N HIS A 184 50.70 5.11 23.82
CA HIS A 184 51.94 4.35 23.61
C HIS A 184 53.19 5.20 23.87
N ARG A 185 53.24 6.43 23.32
CA ARG A 185 54.34 7.38 23.55
C ARG A 185 54.42 7.85 25.01
N ARG A 186 53.31 7.88 25.76
CA ARG A 186 53.35 8.14 27.20
C ARG A 186 53.93 6.94 27.95
N SER A 187 53.44 5.72 27.67
CA SER A 187 53.94 4.49 28.27
C SER A 187 55.45 4.30 28.06
N LEU A 188 55.98 4.57 26.85
CA LEU A 188 57.43 4.53 26.61
C LEU A 188 58.21 5.54 27.45
N ARG A 189 57.68 6.77 27.60
CA ARG A 189 58.30 7.81 28.44
C ARG A 189 58.27 7.42 29.91
N ASP A 190 57.17 6.86 30.38
CA ASP A 190 57.00 6.46 31.78
C ASP A 190 57.85 5.22 32.10
N ALA A 191 57.97 4.26 31.18
CA ALA A 191 58.90 3.13 31.30
C ALA A 191 60.36 3.59 31.37
N ALA A 192 60.76 4.53 30.51
CA ALA A 192 62.11 5.12 30.56
C ALA A 192 62.38 5.87 31.88
N LYS A 193 61.38 6.57 32.42
CA LYS A 193 61.47 7.21 33.75
C LYS A 193 61.56 6.18 34.88
N ALA A 194 60.81 5.08 34.80
CA ALA A 194 60.84 4.01 35.80
C ALA A 194 62.19 3.29 35.84
N ILE A 195 62.82 3.04 34.68
CA ILE A 195 64.18 2.49 34.59
C ILE A 195 65.20 3.45 35.23
N LYS A 196 64.99 4.77 35.10
CA LYS A 196 65.86 5.80 35.69
C LYS A 196 65.64 6.04 37.19
N LEU A 197 64.58 5.51 37.79
CA LEU A 197 64.30 5.68 39.22
C LEU A 197 64.96 4.52 40.00
N PRO A 198 65.87 4.79 40.96
CA PRO A 198 66.42 3.74 41.80
C PRO A 198 65.32 3.17 42.71
N GLN A 199 65.24 1.83 42.82
CA GLN A 199 64.35 1.12 43.75
C GLN A 199 64.81 1.32 45.21
N SER A 200 64.83 2.55 45.71
CA SER A 200 65.03 2.79 47.14
C SER A 200 63.71 2.56 47.87
N GLY A 201 63.56 1.36 48.44
CA GLY A 201 62.48 1.03 49.36
C GLY A 201 62.47 1.94 50.59
N LYS A 202 61.26 2.06 51.17
CA LYS A 202 60.87 2.83 52.36
C LYS A 202 60.57 4.31 52.10
N ARG A 203 59.27 4.63 51.99
CA ARG A 203 58.78 5.99 52.25
C ARG A 203 57.70 5.98 53.33
N LYS A 204 57.97 6.75 54.38
CA LYS A 204 57.06 7.09 55.48
C LYS A 204 55.80 7.76 54.94
N ALA A 205 54.66 7.42 55.52
CA ALA A 205 53.38 8.09 55.30
C ALA A 205 53.51 9.59 55.60
N LEU A 206 53.15 10.43 54.62
CA LEU A 206 53.06 11.88 54.79
C LEU A 206 51.60 12.31 54.61
N LYS A 207 50.98 12.52 55.78
CA LYS A 207 49.98 13.52 56.22
C LYS A 207 49.00 14.14 55.19
N PRO A 208 47.71 14.29 55.55
CA PRO A 208 46.66 14.79 54.66
C PRO A 208 46.85 16.28 54.30
N HIS A 209 46.63 16.60 53.03
CA HIS A 209 46.62 17.95 52.48
C HIS A 209 45.25 18.62 52.73
N LYS A 210 45.26 19.88 53.19
CA LYS A 210 44.04 20.67 53.48
C LYS A 210 43.26 21.01 52.19
N PRO A 211 41.92 20.95 52.16
CA PRO A 211 41.17 21.22 50.93
C PRO A 211 41.28 22.68 50.49
N ALA A 212 41.54 22.88 49.19
CA ALA A 212 41.62 24.20 48.57
C ALA A 212 40.24 24.86 48.48
N THR A 213 40.20 26.15 48.83
CA THR A 213 38.99 26.99 48.83
C THR A 213 38.45 27.17 47.40
N LYS A 214 37.16 26.90 47.25
CA LYS A 214 36.38 27.04 46.01
C LYS A 214 36.37 28.49 45.53
N ARG A 215 37.04 28.79 44.41
CA ARG A 215 36.89 30.09 43.72
C ARG A 215 35.48 30.20 43.14
N GLN A 216 34.70 31.12 43.70
CA GLN A 216 33.41 31.54 43.17
C GLN A 216 33.65 32.39 41.90
N LYS A 217 33.10 31.97 40.76
CA LYS A 217 33.12 32.78 39.53
C LYS A 217 32.28 34.04 39.77
N ARG A 218 32.89 35.21 39.57
CA ARG A 218 32.21 36.50 39.50
C ARG A 218 31.30 36.52 38.28
N GLY A 219 30.01 36.76 38.50
CA GLY A 219 29.06 37.04 37.44
C GLY A 219 29.45 38.35 36.74
N GLY A 220 29.54 38.30 35.42
CA GLY A 220 29.73 39.48 34.60
C GLY A 220 28.49 40.37 34.71
N VAL A 221 28.71 41.62 35.10
CA VAL A 221 27.75 42.71 35.02
C VAL A 221 27.45 42.94 33.54
N ALA A 222 26.22 42.64 33.12
CA ALA A 222 25.68 43.12 31.86
C ALA A 222 25.13 44.55 32.08
N LEU A 223 25.46 45.47 31.17
CA LEU A 223 24.92 46.82 31.12
C LEU A 223 23.39 46.79 31.19
N ALA A 224 22.82 47.54 32.14
CA ALA A 224 21.42 47.85 32.18
C ALA A 224 21.08 48.83 31.04
N VAL A 225 20.50 48.31 29.96
CA VAL A 225 19.69 49.12 29.05
C VAL A 225 18.25 49.00 29.52
N VAL A 226 17.73 50.13 30.02
CA VAL A 226 16.31 50.32 30.31
C VAL A 226 15.55 50.20 28.98
N GLY A 227 14.75 49.14 28.85
CA GLY A 227 13.85 48.92 27.72
C GLY A 227 12.61 48.20 28.23
N ALA A 228 11.48 48.89 28.17
CA ALA A 228 10.19 48.49 28.73
C ALA A 228 9.82 47.03 28.44
N ALA A 229 9.33 46.33 29.48
CA ALA A 229 8.78 44.99 29.38
C ALA A 229 7.56 44.98 28.46
N ARG A 230 7.75 44.62 27.18
CA ARG A 230 6.65 44.15 26.34
C ARG A 230 6.37 42.69 26.69
N ARG A 231 5.29 42.51 27.45
CA ARG A 231 4.64 41.20 27.64
C ARG A 231 4.35 40.61 26.25
N ALA A 232 4.93 39.47 25.94
CA ALA A 232 4.64 38.75 24.69
C ALA A 232 3.14 38.46 24.62
N PRO A 233 2.47 38.70 23.48
CA PRO A 233 1.07 38.32 23.33
C PRO A 233 0.93 36.80 23.47
N ALA A 234 -0.06 36.36 24.25
CA ALA A 234 -0.35 34.95 24.45
C ALA A 234 -0.64 34.26 23.10
N ALA A 235 -0.08 33.07 22.90
CA ALA A 235 -0.30 32.30 21.69
C ALA A 235 -1.80 31.98 21.51
N PRO A 236 -2.37 32.10 20.29
CA PRO A 236 -3.79 31.84 20.07
C PRO A 236 -4.12 30.37 20.35
N PRO A 237 -5.34 30.07 20.87
CA PRO A 237 -5.76 28.71 21.17
C PRO A 237 -5.74 27.84 19.90
N ARG A 238 -5.14 26.66 20.01
CA ARG A 238 -5.01 25.69 18.91
C ARG A 238 -6.17 24.67 18.97
N SER A 239 -6.72 24.31 17.81
CA SER A 239 -7.70 23.21 17.74
C SER A 239 -7.04 21.85 17.97
N ARG A 240 -7.85 20.80 18.20
CA ARG A 240 -7.41 19.40 18.41
C ARG A 240 -6.48 18.85 17.29
N ARG A 241 -6.41 19.52 16.14
CA ARG A 241 -5.54 19.18 15.00
C ARG A 241 -4.48 20.26 14.69
N GLN A 242 -4.01 20.99 15.70
CA GLN A 242 -2.80 21.85 15.64
C GLN A 242 -2.80 22.91 14.53
N ARG A 243 -3.96 23.42 14.10
CA ARG A 243 -4.04 24.54 13.14
C ARG A 243 -4.29 25.87 13.88
N PRO A 244 -3.63 26.97 13.48
CA PRO A 244 -3.93 28.30 14.01
C PRO A 244 -5.34 28.73 13.58
N ILE A 245 -6.16 29.16 14.52
CA ILE A 245 -7.51 29.68 14.24
C ILE A 245 -7.38 31.20 14.06
N THR A 246 -7.67 31.72 12.87
CA THR A 246 -7.76 33.16 12.62
C THR A 246 -9.20 33.64 12.89
N PRO A 247 -9.41 34.66 13.73
CA PRO A 247 -10.75 35.23 13.91
C PRO A 247 -11.18 35.97 12.65
N SER A 248 -12.41 35.71 12.18
CA SER A 248 -12.99 36.35 11.00
C SER A 248 -13.22 37.84 11.26
N LYS A 249 -12.74 38.71 10.36
CA LYS A 249 -13.07 40.14 10.35
C LYS A 249 -14.57 40.30 10.16
N LYS A 250 -15.25 40.82 11.19
CA LYS A 250 -16.60 41.39 11.03
C LYS A 250 -16.44 42.66 10.20
N LEU A 251 -17.21 42.76 9.11
CA LEU A 251 -17.45 44.01 8.41
C LEU A 251 -18.35 44.83 9.34
N SER A 252 -17.85 45.97 9.80
CA SER A 252 -18.68 47.00 10.44
C SER A 252 -19.29 47.85 9.32
N GLU A 253 -20.59 48.11 9.44
CA GLU A 253 -21.36 49.11 8.68
C GLU A 253 -20.75 50.52 8.78
#